data_AF-A0A7W1IS73-F1
#
_entry.id   AF-A0A7W1IS73-F1
#
_cell.length_a   1.000
_cell.length_b   1.000
_cell.length_c   1.000
_cell.angle_alpha   90.00
_cell.angle_beta   90.00
_cell.angle_gamma   90.00
#
_symmetry.space_group_name_H-M   'P 1'
#
loop_
_entity.id
_entity.type
_entity.pdbx_description
1 polymer ?
#
loop_
_entity_poly.entity_id
_entity_poly.type
_entity_poly.pdbx_seq_one_letter_code
_entity_poly.pdbx_strand_id
1 'polypeptide(L)'
;MKPNDETKAGDSDDPVLPQPKDTEVESARLLANEAAPVLETKGLDREAIRRLADTFVATGHEGDTERFVRWVRERKDSPPLSQA
;
A
#
# COMPACT_ATOMS: atom_id res chain seq x y z
N MET A 1 17.63 -34.30 -35.44
CA MET A 1 17.03 -33.03 -34.96
C MET A 1 16.84 -33.15 -33.46
N LYS A 2 17.12 -32.07 -32.73
CA LYS A 2 17.31 -32.00 -31.28
C LYS A 2 16.01 -32.30 -30.49
N PRO A 3 16.08 -32.92 -29.30
CA PRO A 3 15.01 -33.00 -28.32
C PRO A 3 15.08 -31.85 -27.30
N ASN A 4 13.96 -31.45 -26.69
CA ASN A 4 13.82 -30.74 -25.40
C ASN A 4 12.31 -30.48 -25.24
N ASP A 5 11.54 -31.28 -24.50
CA ASP A 5 11.40 -31.19 -23.04
C ASP A 5 11.64 -29.76 -22.53
N GLU A 6 10.62 -28.92 -22.64
CA GLU A 6 10.54 -27.66 -21.91
C GLU A 6 10.11 -27.99 -20.48
N THR A 7 11.08 -28.55 -19.75
CA THR A 7 11.13 -28.46 -18.30
C THR A 7 10.92 -26.98 -17.92
N LYS A 8 9.76 -26.65 -17.36
CA LYS A 8 9.51 -25.38 -16.68
C LYS A 8 10.41 -25.34 -15.44
N ALA A 9 11.66 -24.96 -15.62
CA ALA A 9 12.66 -24.81 -14.56
C ALA A 9 13.01 -23.33 -14.40
N GLY A 10 12.99 -22.88 -13.14
CA GLY A 10 13.32 -21.53 -12.66
C GLY A 10 12.04 -20.83 -12.23
N ASP A 11 11.63 -20.79 -10.95
CA ASP A 11 12.44 -20.57 -9.74
C ASP A 11 13.36 -19.36 -9.91
N SER A 12 12.73 -18.20 -10.10
CA SER A 12 13.26 -16.87 -9.89
C SER A 12 12.09 -15.93 -10.06
N ASP A 13 11.45 -15.55 -8.98
CA ASP A 13 10.91 -14.20 -8.90
C ASP A 13 10.87 -13.90 -7.41
N ASP A 14 11.77 -13.00 -7.00
CA ASP A 14 11.51 -12.04 -5.92
C ASP A 14 10.01 -11.80 -5.79
N PRO A 15 9.45 -11.45 -4.62
CA PRO A 15 8.18 -10.75 -4.62
C PRO A 15 8.39 -9.40 -5.31
N VAL A 16 8.48 -9.39 -6.65
CA VAL A 16 8.27 -8.26 -7.51
C VAL A 16 6.80 -7.96 -7.28
N LEU A 17 6.56 -7.17 -6.23
CA LEU A 17 5.32 -6.45 -6.08
C LEU A 17 5.00 -5.93 -7.49
N PRO A 18 3.87 -6.33 -8.10
CA PRO A 18 3.55 -5.90 -9.44
C PRO A 18 3.73 -4.38 -9.45
N GLN A 19 4.52 -3.88 -10.41
CA GLN A 19 4.70 -2.43 -10.57
C GLN A 19 3.29 -1.83 -10.51
N PRO A 20 3.04 -0.88 -9.60
CA PRO A 20 1.68 -0.46 -9.28
C PRO A 20 1.02 -0.08 -10.59
N LYS A 21 -0.04 -0.81 -10.95
CA LYS A 21 -0.78 -0.53 -12.19
C LYS A 21 -1.22 0.92 -12.07
N ASP A 22 -1.16 1.73 -13.14
CA ASP A 22 -1.54 3.16 -13.07
C ASP A 22 -2.89 3.40 -12.34
N THR A 23 -3.79 2.41 -12.37
CA THR A 23 -5.04 2.37 -11.60
C THR A 23 -4.86 2.39 -10.08
N GLU A 24 -3.88 1.68 -9.52
CA GLU A 24 -3.56 1.66 -8.08
C GLU A 24 -3.03 3.03 -7.60
N VAL A 25 -2.23 3.70 -8.44
CA VAL A 25 -1.74 5.06 -8.16
C VAL A 25 -2.87 6.09 -8.17
N GLU A 26 -3.79 5.97 -9.14
CA GLU A 26 -5.00 6.81 -9.21
C GLU A 26 -5.90 6.59 -7.98
N SER A 27 -6.11 5.33 -7.57
CA SER A 27 -6.87 4.98 -6.36
C SER A 27 -6.22 5.49 -5.08
N ALA A 28 -4.89 5.37 -4.93
CA ALA A 28 -4.18 5.90 -3.76
C ALA A 28 -4.30 7.43 -3.66
N ARG A 29 -4.26 8.13 -4.80
CA ARG A 29 -4.43 9.58 -4.83
C ARG A 29 -5.85 10.01 -4.47
N LEU A 30 -6.86 9.29 -4.97
CA LEU A 30 -8.26 9.52 -4.61
C LEU A 30 -8.47 9.32 -3.10
N LEU A 31 -8.01 8.18 -2.58
CA LEU A 31 -8.09 7.80 -1.18
C LEU A 31 -7.43 8.84 -0.26
N ALA A 32 -6.25 9.33 -0.64
CA ALA A 32 -5.55 10.37 0.10
C ALA A 32 -6.36 11.68 0.13
N ASN A 33 -7.00 12.06 -0.97
CA ASN A 33 -7.82 13.27 -1.03
C ASN A 33 -9.09 13.16 -0.20
N GLU A 34 -9.76 12.01 -0.23
CA GLU A 34 -10.99 11.75 0.53
C GLU A 34 -10.72 11.66 2.04
N ALA A 35 -9.59 11.05 2.43
CA ALA A 35 -9.20 10.92 3.83
C ALA A 35 -8.53 12.17 4.41
N ALA A 36 -8.00 13.06 3.55
CA ALA A 36 -7.31 14.28 3.96
C ALA A 36 -8.07 15.12 4.99
N PRO A 37 -9.35 15.52 4.78
CA PRO A 37 -10.06 16.34 5.76
C PRO A 37 -10.15 15.68 7.15
N VAL A 38 -10.22 14.35 7.22
CA VAL A 38 -10.27 13.62 8.50
C VAL A 38 -8.89 13.52 9.14
N LEU A 39 -7.85 13.25 8.36
CA LEU A 39 -6.49 13.04 8.86
C LEU A 39 -5.76 14.36 9.15
N GLU A 40 -6.05 15.43 8.41
CA GLU A 40 -5.55 16.78 8.66
C GLU A 40 -6.04 17.30 10.03
N THR A 41 -7.29 17.00 10.43
CA THR A 41 -7.79 17.34 11.80
C THR A 41 -7.03 16.60 12.91
N LYS A 42 -6.33 15.51 12.59
CA LYS A 42 -5.47 14.73 13.49
C LYS A 42 -4.00 15.14 13.39
N GLY A 43 -3.70 16.25 12.70
CA GLY A 43 -2.37 16.81 12.52
C GLY A 43 -1.48 16.01 11.56
N LEU A 44 -2.04 15.26 10.62
CA LEU A 44 -1.25 14.66 9.54
C LEU A 44 -1.12 15.65 8.38
N ASP A 45 0.09 15.72 7.83
CA ASP A 45 0.34 16.47 6.62
C ASP A 45 -0.19 15.72 5.38
N ARG A 46 -0.64 16.46 4.37
CA ARG A 46 -1.15 15.92 3.12
C ARG A 46 -0.13 15.06 2.38
N GLU A 47 1.17 15.39 2.45
CA GLU A 47 2.22 14.53 1.88
C GLU A 47 2.33 13.18 2.63
N ALA A 48 2.22 13.19 3.95
CA ALA A 48 2.23 11.98 4.76
C ALA A 48 1.00 11.11 4.45
N ILE A 49 -0.18 11.74 4.32
CA ILE A 49 -1.43 11.06 3.93
C ILE A 49 -1.28 10.39 2.56
N ARG A 50 -0.66 11.07 1.59
CA ARG A 50 -0.41 10.50 0.26
C ARG A 50 0.51 9.28 0.30
N ARG A 51 1.62 9.34 1.05
CA ARG A 51 2.52 8.18 1.21
C ARG A 51 1.84 7.00 1.90
N LEU A 52 1.01 7.29 2.89
CA LEU A 52 0.22 6.29 3.60
C LEU A 52 -0.80 5.62 2.68
N ALA A 53 -1.49 6.40 1.84
CA ALA A 53 -2.45 5.87 0.88
C ALA A 53 -1.79 4.98 -0.19
N ASP A 54 -0.63 5.40 -0.69
CA ASP A 54 0.19 4.60 -1.61
C ASP A 54 0.57 3.25 -0.99
N THR A 55 1.07 3.28 0.25
CA THR A 55 1.39 2.07 1.01
C THR A 55 0.16 1.18 1.23
N PHE A 56 -1.00 1.78 1.53
CA PHE A 56 -2.23 1.06 1.81
C PHE A 56 -2.75 0.31 0.59
N VAL A 57 -2.76 0.95 -0.58
CA VAL A 57 -3.13 0.31 -1.85
C VAL A 57 -2.10 -0.75 -2.25
N ALA A 58 -0.81 -0.50 -2.07
CA ALA A 58 0.25 -1.47 -2.34
C ALA A 58 0.14 -2.76 -1.51
N THR A 59 -0.46 -2.71 -0.32
CA THR A 59 -0.80 -3.91 0.47
C THR A 59 -1.98 -4.72 -0.07
N GLY A 60 -2.57 -4.32 -1.19
CA GLY A 60 -3.72 -5.00 -1.80
C GLY A 60 -5.02 -4.75 -1.06
N HIS A 61 -5.11 -3.69 -0.25
CA HIS A 61 -6.39 -3.26 0.29
C HIS A 61 -7.18 -2.54 -0.79
N GLU A 62 -8.41 -3.00 -1.01
CA GLU A 62 -9.44 -2.25 -1.71
C GLU A 62 -9.55 -0.83 -1.12
N GLY A 63 -9.60 0.18 -2.01
CA GLY A 63 -9.49 1.61 -1.70
C GLY A 63 -10.69 2.17 -0.93
N ASP A 64 -10.89 1.69 0.29
CA ASP A 64 -11.94 2.15 1.20
C ASP A 64 -11.40 3.21 2.17
N THR A 65 -11.98 4.40 2.12
CA THR A 65 -11.57 5.58 2.90
C THR A 65 -11.70 5.34 4.41
N GLU A 66 -12.73 4.67 4.88
CA GLU A 66 -12.91 4.39 6.31
C GLU A 66 -11.85 3.40 6.82
N ARG A 67 -11.60 2.34 6.05
CA ARG A 67 -10.56 1.34 6.34
C ARG A 67 -9.17 1.96 6.34
N PHE A 68 -8.89 2.85 5.39
CA PHE A 68 -7.63 3.60 5.35
C PHE A 68 -7.47 4.50 6.58
N VAL A 69 -8.49 5.28 6.94
CA VAL A 69 -8.45 6.15 8.12
C VAL A 69 -8.23 5.33 9.39
N ARG A 70 -8.92 4.19 9.54
CA ARG A 70 -8.72 3.28 10.68
C ARG A 70 -7.29 2.74 10.71
N TRP A 71 -6.79 2.25 9.59
CA TRP A 71 -5.42 1.73 9.48
C TRP A 71 -4.36 2.79 9.82
N VAL A 72 -4.53 4.03 9.35
CA VAL A 72 -3.63 5.14 9.72
C VAL A 72 -3.68 5.42 11.22
N ARG A 73 -4.88 5.36 11.84
CA ARG A 73 -5.03 5.52 13.29
C ARG A 73 -4.32 4.41 14.05
N GLU A 74 -4.50 3.15 13.67
CA GLU A 74 -3.83 1.99 14.30
C GLU A 74 -2.29 2.10 14.24
N ARG A 75 -1.75 2.72 13.18
CA ARG A 75 -0.31 3.00 13.07
C ARG A 75 0.17 4.19 13.91
N LYS A 76 -0.67 5.19 14.16
CA LYS A 76 -0.35 6.31 15.08
C LYS A 76 -0.53 5.94 16.55
N ASP A 77 -1.50 5.09 16.84
CA ASP A 77 -1.80 4.56 18.17
C ASP A 77 -0.96 3.33 18.53
N SER A 78 -0.22 2.73 17.59
CA SER A 78 0.87 1.83 17.96
C SER A 78 1.96 2.68 18.62
N PRO A 79 2.15 2.60 19.96
CA PRO A 79 3.39 3.10 20.54
C PRO A 79 4.55 2.37 19.85
N PRO A 80 5.75 2.96 19.77
CA PRO A 80 6.92 2.12 19.59
C PRO A 80 6.83 1.08 20.71
N LEU A 81 6.67 -0.19 20.34
CA LEU A 81 6.91 -1.29 21.26
C LEU A 81 8.35 -1.06 21.71
N SER A 82 8.50 -0.39 22.86
CA SER A 82 9.71 -0.40 23.65
C SER A 82 10.13 -1.85 23.69
N GLN A 83 11.37 -2.07 23.26
CA GLN A 83 12.15 -3.24 23.59
C GLN A 83 11.76 -3.78 24.96
N ALA A 84 11.41 -5.06 25.01
CA ALA A 84 11.52 -5.87 26.20
C ALA A 84 12.47 -7.02 25.88
#